data_AF-X1V469-F1
#
_entry.id   AF-X1V469-F1
#
_cell.length_a   1.000
_cell.length_b   1.000
_cell.length_c   1.000
_cell.angle_alpha   90.00
_cell.angle_beta   90.00
_cell.angle_gamma   90.00
#
_symmetry.space_group_name_H-M   'P 1'
#
loop_
_entity.id
_entity.type
_entity.pdbx_description
1 polymer ?
#
loop_
_entity_poly.entity_id
_entity_poly.type
_entity_poly.pdbx_seq_one_letter_code
_entity_poly.pdbx_strand_id
1 'polypeptide(L)' 'NEALKVNPHLTLFEISCKTGEGLDAWYNWIKQEVEHRRSART' A
#
# COMPACT_ATOMS: atom_id res chain seq x y z
N ASN A 1 6.05 -15.22 -1.48
CA ASN A 1 5.84 -15.04 -2.94
C ASN A 1 4.53 -15.59 -3.49
N GLU A 2 3.71 -16.34 -2.73
CA GLU A 2 2.45 -16.87 -3.28
C GLU A 2 1.42 -15.77 -3.63
N ALA A 3 1.38 -14.67 -2.87
CA ALA A 3 0.48 -13.55 -3.17
C ALA A 3 0.76 -12.89 -4.53
N LEU A 4 2.03 -12.78 -4.93
CA LEU A 4 2.43 -12.21 -6.23
C LEU A 4 2.11 -13.13 -7.40
N LYS A 5 1.97 -14.44 -7.17
CA LYS A 5 1.49 -15.37 -8.21
C LYS A 5 0.03 -15.12 -8.57
N VAL A 6 -0.77 -14.68 -7.61
CA VAL A 6 -2.20 -14.35 -7.81
C VAL A 6 -2.34 -12.95 -8.42
N ASN A 7 -1.60 -11.98 -7.90
CA ASN A 7 -1.57 -10.63 -8.45
C ASN A 7 -0.12 -10.10 -8.52
N PRO A 8 0.51 -10.14 -9.71
CA PRO A 8 1.87 -9.64 -9.90
C PRO A 8 2.04 -8.14 -9.64
N HIS A 9 0.95 -7.36 -9.65
CA HIS A 9 0.97 -5.93 -9.43
C HIS A 9 0.75 -5.53 -7.96
N LEU A 10 0.67 -6.49 -7.04
CA LEU A 10 0.48 -6.20 -5.63
C LEU A 10 1.70 -5.48 -5.06
N THR A 11 1.48 -4.31 -4.47
CA THR A 11 2.52 -3.59 -3.72
C THR A 11 2.72 -4.25 -2.35
N LEU A 12 3.95 -4.61 -2.01
CA LEU A 12 4.33 -5.18 -0.72
C LEU A 12 5.12 -4.15 0.09
N PHE A 13 4.80 -4.04 1.38
CA PHE A 13 5.50 -3.18 2.34
C PHE A 13 6.07 -4.05 3.45
N GLU A 14 7.37 -3.93 3.69
CA GLU A 14 7.99 -4.49 4.90
C GLU A 14 7.79 -3.49 6.04
N ILE A 15 7.12 -3.96 7.11
CA ILE A 15 6.76 -3.11 8.25
C ILE A 15 7.05 -3.80 9.58
N SER A 16 7.24 -3.00 10.62
CA SER A 16 7.40 -3.47 12.00
C SER A 16 6.46 -2.72 12.92
N CYS A 17 5.49 -3.44 13.50
CA CYS A 17 4.59 -2.86 14.51
C CYS A 17 5.29 -2.57 15.85
N LYS A 18 6.52 -3.08 16.06
CA LYS A 18 7.30 -2.87 17.29
C LYS A 18 8.12 -1.59 17.22
N THR A 19 8.76 -1.33 16.08
CA THR A 19 9.66 -0.18 15.89
C THR A 19 8.99 0.96 15.14
N GLY A 20 7.88 0.68 14.45
CA GLY A 20 7.17 1.64 13.60
C GLY A 20 7.75 1.78 12.19
N GLU A 21 8.79 1.03 11.86
CA GLU A 21 9.44 1.07 10.56
C GLU A 21 8.47 0.66 9.43
N GLY A 22 8.49 1.42 8.33
CA GLY A 22 7.70 1.17 7.13
C GLY A 22 6.21 1.51 7.23
N LEU A 23 5.69 1.83 8.41
CA LEU A 23 4.28 2.18 8.59
C LEU A 23 3.91 3.50 7.90
N ASP A 24 4.81 4.48 7.91
CA ASP A 24 4.64 5.77 7.26
C ASP A 24 4.48 5.63 5.74
N ALA A 25 5.32 4.81 5.10
CA ALA A 25 5.23 4.49 3.68
C ALA A 25 3.90 3.82 3.35
N TRP A 26 3.45 2.86 4.18
CA TRP A 26 2.16 2.21 4.03
C TRP A 26 0.99 3.19 4.17
N TYR A 27 0.99 4.05 5.18
CA TYR A 27 -0.06 5.07 5.37
C TYR A 27 -0.14 6.06 4.22
N ASN A 28 1.00 6.51 3.71
CA ASN A 28 1.07 7.43 2.59
C ASN A 28 0.51 6.81 1.31
N TRP A 29 0.82 5.54 1.05
CA TRP A 29 0.24 4.81 -0.08
C TRP A 29 -1.29 4.73 0.00
N ILE A 30 -1.86 4.42 1.18
CA ILE A 30 -3.33 4.38 1.34
C ILE A 30 -3.96 5.74 1.02
N LYS A 31 -3.39 6.83 1.56
CA LYS A 31 -3.91 8.17 1.32
C LYS A 31 -3.90 8.53 -0.17
N GLN A 32 -2.81 8.20 -0.87
CA GLN A 32 -2.68 8.42 -2.32
C GLN A 32 -3.70 7.61 -3.10
N GLU A 33 -3.90 6.34 -2.76
CA GLU A 33 -4.87 5.46 -3.45
C GLU A 33 -6.31 5.93 -3.23
N VAL A 34 -6.65 6.41 -2.02
CA VAL A 34 -7.96 7.02 -1.74
C VAL A 34 -8.18 8.26 -2.60
N GLU A 35 -7.17 9.12 -2.71
CA GLU A 35 -7.25 10.33 -3.53
C GLU A 35 -7.37 10.01 -5.02
N HIS A 36 -6.56 9.07 -5.51
CA HIS A 36 -6.63 8.60 -6.89
C HIS A 36 -8.04 8.08 -7.24
N ARG A 37 -8.66 7.30 -6.34
CA ARG A 37 -10.03 6.80 -6.53
C ARG A 37 -11.10 7.89 -6.48
N ARG A 38 -10.89 8.97 -5.72
CA ARG A 38 -11.80 10.12 -5.67
C ARG A 38 -11.75 10.90 -6.97
N SER A 39 -10.54 11.19 -7.45
CA SER A 39 -10.31 11.90 -8.71
C SER A 39 -10.84 11.13 -9.92
N ALA A 40 -10.73 9.81 -9.95
CA ALA A 40 -11.26 8.97 -11.04
C ALA A 40 -12.81 8.92 -11.11
N ARG A 41 -13.51 9.44 -10.10
CA ARG A 41 -14.98 9.50 -10.04
C ARG A 41 -15.57 10.84 -10.48
N THR A 42 -14.74 11.85 -10.72
CA THR A 42 -15.15 13.21 -11.15
C THR A 42 -14.85 13.36 -12.62
#